data_AF-A0AA36M514-F1
#
_entry.id   AF-A0AA36M514-F1
#
_cell.length_a   1.000
_cell.length_b   1.000
_cell.length_c   1.000
_cell.angle_alpha   90.00
_cell.angle_beta   90.00
_cell.angle_gamma   90.00
#
_symmetry.space_group_name_H-M   'P 1'
#
loop_
_entity.id
_entity.type
_entity.pdbx_description
1 polymer ?
#
loop_
_entity_poly.entity_id
_entity_poly.type
_entity_poly.pdbx_seq_one_letter_code
_entity_poly.pdbx_strand_id
1 'polypeptide(L)'
;MTDRRLQLVVLAFITFAIFSEAVSNLKTRLNRPAFEFFSKTAHHVIDVEVPKISLPDITLDIHAGPGKGTVSAYDLKINKFQSPLFEFVLTDEGIAWTSRQGTVKLKGRWQAEYTILLPVKASGWMNVLASDIQMNVSAKAIAFDDRPQIEVGECEANVGNFDLEIGGGVLPWLVNLFRADVSRAVQKTIHEQACEAAQSILLTNFNNFLLSLPLHLPVGQDFYVDYAVEKNPNFTSKYVEAEAAAEILYEDHSCHPERIEGWTDMIFQNY
;
A
#
# COMPACT_ATOMS: atom_id res chain seq x y z
N MET A 1 23.88 -20.12 -54.64
CA MET A 1 22.85 -19.07 -54.49
C MET A 1 22.20 -19.21 -53.11
N THR A 2 22.97 -19.27 -52.03
CA THR A 2 22.52 -20.07 -50.87
C THR A 2 23.38 -19.83 -49.63
N ASP A 3 23.29 -18.63 -49.04
CA ASP A 3 23.74 -18.43 -47.65
C ASP A 3 23.02 -17.23 -47.04
N ARG A 4 23.15 -16.06 -47.67
CA ARG A 4 22.51 -14.81 -47.22
C ARG A 4 20.97 -14.86 -47.14
N ARG A 5 20.32 -15.62 -48.04
CA ARG A 5 18.86 -15.83 -47.99
C ARG A 5 18.45 -16.77 -46.86
N LEU A 6 19.27 -17.76 -46.53
CA LEU A 6 19.03 -18.68 -45.42
C LEU A 6 19.22 -17.96 -44.08
N GLN A 7 20.27 -17.15 -43.95
CA GLN A 7 20.53 -16.31 -42.78
C GLN A 7 19.41 -15.30 -42.53
N LEU A 8 18.88 -14.65 -43.58
CA LEU A 8 17.74 -13.74 -43.45
C LEU A 8 16.45 -14.46 -43.03
N VAL A 9 16.22 -15.68 -43.51
CA VAL A 9 15.07 -16.48 -43.10
C VAL A 9 15.21 -16.93 -41.66
N VAL A 10 16.39 -17.41 -41.23
CA VAL A 10 16.64 -17.79 -39.84
C VAL A 10 16.54 -16.59 -38.90
N LEU A 11 17.09 -15.43 -39.26
CA LEU A 11 16.91 -14.19 -38.49
C LEU A 11 15.44 -13.78 -38.44
N ALA A 12 14.71 -13.86 -39.55
CA ALA A 12 13.28 -13.56 -39.57
C ALA A 12 12.48 -14.51 -38.65
N PHE A 13 12.77 -15.82 -38.66
CA PHE A 13 12.14 -16.80 -37.77
C PHE A 13 12.52 -16.60 -36.30
N ILE A 14 13.78 -16.27 -35.99
CA ILE A 14 14.20 -15.93 -34.63
C ILE A 14 13.50 -14.64 -34.16
N THR A 15 13.38 -13.62 -35.02
CA THR A 15 12.62 -12.40 -34.68
C THR A 15 11.12 -12.65 -34.55
N PHE A 16 10.54 -13.59 -35.31
CA PHE A 16 9.11 -13.94 -35.21
C PHE A 16 8.81 -14.80 -33.97
N ALA A 17 9.74 -15.69 -33.59
CA ALA A 17 9.61 -16.51 -32.38
C ALA A 17 9.68 -15.68 -31.09
N ILE A 18 10.28 -14.48 -31.14
CA ILE A 18 10.31 -13.54 -30.00
C ILE A 18 8.96 -12.81 -29.83
N PHE A 19 8.03 -12.89 -30.79
CA PHE A 19 6.68 -12.32 -30.73
C PHE A 19 5.58 -13.39 -30.66
N SER A 20 5.81 -14.46 -29.91
CA SER A 20 4.69 -15.25 -29.38
C SER A 20 4.02 -14.40 -28.29
N GLU A 21 2.99 -13.62 -28.64
CA GLU A 21 2.09 -13.08 -27.61
C GLU A 21 1.58 -14.25 -26.78
N ALA A 22 1.82 -14.22 -25.46
CA ALA A 22 1.22 -15.21 -24.58
C ALA A 22 -0.29 -15.20 -24.79
N VAL A 23 -0.83 -16.39 -25.07
CA VAL A 23 -2.24 -16.57 -25.34
C VAL A 23 -2.98 -16.45 -24.01
N SER A 24 -3.46 -15.25 -23.73
CA SER A 24 -4.40 -14.99 -22.65
C SER A 24 -5.69 -15.77 -22.90
N ASN A 25 -5.97 -16.75 -22.05
CA ASN A 25 -7.14 -17.63 -22.15
C ASN A 25 -7.98 -17.65 -20.86
N LEU A 26 -7.55 -16.95 -19.81
CA LEU A 26 -8.31 -16.69 -18.60
C LEU A 26 -8.54 -15.18 -18.43
N LYS A 27 -9.78 -14.80 -18.16
CA LYS A 27 -10.19 -13.40 -17.95
C LYS A 27 -10.93 -13.25 -16.64
N THR A 28 -10.46 -12.33 -15.81
CA THR A 28 -11.09 -12.00 -14.53
C THR A 28 -11.53 -10.55 -14.54
N ARG A 29 -12.78 -10.28 -14.14
CA ARG A 29 -13.33 -8.93 -14.07
C ARG A 29 -13.89 -8.61 -12.70
N LEU A 30 -13.40 -7.53 -12.10
CA LEU A 30 -13.94 -6.94 -10.88
C LEU A 30 -14.76 -5.70 -11.24
N ASN A 31 -16.06 -5.76 -10.97
CA ASN A 31 -16.98 -4.64 -11.19
C ASN A 31 -17.03 -3.74 -9.95
N ARG A 32 -17.57 -2.52 -10.08
CA ARG A 32 -17.82 -1.58 -8.96
C ARG A 32 -18.35 -2.22 -7.67
N PRO A 33 -19.35 -3.14 -7.68
CA PRO A 33 -19.83 -3.78 -6.44
C PRO A 33 -18.76 -4.55 -5.65
N ALA A 34 -17.70 -5.06 -6.30
CA ALA A 34 -16.59 -5.70 -5.60
C ALA A 34 -15.80 -4.69 -4.76
N PHE A 35 -15.57 -3.48 -5.30
CA PHE A 35 -14.89 -2.40 -4.59
C PHE A 35 -15.77 -1.80 -3.48
N GLU A 36 -17.09 -1.77 -3.66
CA GLU A 36 -18.03 -1.42 -2.58
C GLU A 36 -17.99 -2.43 -1.43
N PHE A 37 -17.84 -3.72 -1.74
CA PHE A 37 -17.65 -4.75 -0.72
C PHE A 37 -16.32 -4.59 0.02
N PHE A 38 -15.23 -4.33 -0.70
CA PHE A 38 -13.92 -4.07 -0.08
C PHE A 38 -13.95 -2.82 0.78
N SER A 39 -14.60 -1.74 0.35
CA SER A 39 -14.77 -0.51 1.15
C SER A 39 -15.38 -0.80 2.52
N LYS A 40 -16.45 -1.60 2.57
CA LYS A 40 -17.11 -1.97 3.83
C LYS A 40 -16.25 -2.83 4.74
N THR A 41 -15.28 -3.55 4.18
CA THR A 41 -14.43 -4.50 4.92
C THR A 41 -13.07 -3.91 5.28
N ALA A 42 -12.60 -2.90 4.54
CA ALA A 42 -11.29 -2.26 4.71
C ALA A 42 -11.08 -1.69 6.11
N HIS A 43 -12.17 -1.24 6.77
CA HIS A 43 -12.16 -0.80 8.16
C HIS A 43 -11.48 -1.79 9.10
N HIS A 44 -11.71 -3.10 8.92
CA HIS A 44 -11.14 -4.11 9.80
C HIS A 44 -9.60 -4.15 9.73
N VAL A 45 -9.05 -4.04 8.52
CA VAL A 45 -7.59 -4.02 8.33
C VAL A 45 -7.01 -2.74 8.92
N ILE A 46 -7.64 -1.61 8.66
CA ILE A 46 -7.11 -0.29 9.04
C ILE A 46 -7.21 -0.09 10.57
N ASP A 47 -8.27 -0.56 11.21
CA ASP A 47 -8.42 -0.57 12.66
C ASP A 47 -7.38 -1.46 13.36
N VAL A 48 -6.80 -2.45 12.65
CA VAL A 48 -5.74 -3.32 13.19
C VAL A 48 -4.35 -2.76 12.90
N GLU A 49 -4.10 -2.26 11.69
CA GLU A 49 -2.75 -1.84 11.28
C GLU A 49 -2.40 -0.42 11.76
N VAL A 50 -3.33 0.54 11.70
CA VAL A 50 -3.03 1.94 12.05
C VAL A 50 -2.61 2.09 13.51
N PRO A 51 -3.24 1.46 14.51
CA PRO A 51 -2.80 1.60 15.91
C PRO A 51 -1.39 1.07 16.21
N LYS A 52 -0.80 0.23 15.33
CA LYS A 52 0.58 -0.26 15.48
C LYS A 52 1.62 0.78 15.08
N ILE A 53 1.21 1.85 14.41
CA ILE A 53 2.11 2.91 13.94
C ILE A 53 2.59 3.73 15.12
N SER A 54 3.92 3.88 15.21
CA SER A 54 4.57 4.82 16.12
C SER A 54 4.94 6.06 15.33
N LEU A 55 4.56 7.24 15.82
CA LEU A 55 5.01 8.48 15.20
C LEU A 55 6.47 8.74 15.62
N PRO A 56 7.28 9.36 14.74
CA PRO A 56 8.66 9.69 15.06
C PRO A 56 8.74 10.77 16.14
N ASP A 57 9.84 10.76 16.89
CA ASP A 57 10.15 11.82 17.85
C ASP A 57 10.45 13.14 17.11
N ILE A 58 9.95 14.24 17.66
CA ILE A 58 10.07 15.58 17.08
C ILE A 58 10.92 16.41 18.03
N THR A 59 11.98 17.04 17.52
CA THR A 59 12.80 18.00 18.29
C THR A 59 12.90 19.32 17.54
N LEU A 60 12.65 20.42 18.24
CA LEU A 60 12.63 21.78 17.70
C LEU A 60 13.43 22.73 18.59
N ASP A 61 14.06 23.71 17.95
CA ASP A 61 14.66 24.85 18.64
C ASP A 61 13.57 25.86 19.03
N ILE A 62 13.65 26.37 20.26
CA ILE A 62 12.79 27.42 20.80
C ILE A 62 13.39 28.78 20.43
N HIS A 63 12.79 29.42 19.43
CA HIS A 63 13.21 30.73 18.92
C HIS A 63 12.52 31.91 19.62
N ALA A 64 11.43 31.66 20.35
CA ALA A 64 10.69 32.69 21.04
C ALA A 64 11.36 33.12 22.36
N GLY A 65 11.19 34.39 22.71
CA GLY A 65 11.69 34.97 23.97
C GLY A 65 13.17 35.42 23.92
N PRO A 66 13.72 35.89 25.05
CA PRO A 66 15.06 36.49 25.10
C PRO A 66 16.21 35.48 25.20
N GLY A 67 15.91 34.18 25.34
CA GLY A 67 16.86 33.10 25.50
C GLY A 67 16.88 32.14 24.31
N LYS A 68 17.52 30.99 24.51
CA LYS A 68 17.54 29.87 23.55
C LYS A 68 17.18 28.59 24.26
N GLY A 69 16.55 27.67 23.55
CA GLY A 69 16.21 26.38 24.11
C GLY A 69 15.83 25.37 23.06
N THR A 70 15.51 24.17 23.53
CA THR A 70 15.03 23.07 22.71
C THR A 70 13.80 22.45 23.36
N VAL A 71 12.91 21.91 22.54
CA VAL A 71 11.79 21.10 22.98
C VAL A 71 11.75 19.81 22.17
N SER A 72 11.50 18.70 22.85
CA SER A 72 11.27 17.41 22.21
C SER A 72 9.89 16.88 22.59
N ALA A 73 9.14 16.41 21.59
CA ALA A 73 7.95 15.59 21.73
C ALA A 73 8.31 14.15 21.34
N TYR A 74 8.04 13.19 22.22
CA TYR A 74 8.49 11.81 22.05
C TYR A 74 7.49 10.81 22.63
N ASP A 75 7.69 9.52 22.33
CA ASP A 75 6.79 8.44 22.74
C ASP A 75 5.34 8.68 22.25
N LEU A 76 5.22 9.21 21.02
CA LEU A 76 3.95 9.56 20.38
C LEU A 76 3.25 8.29 19.89
N LYS A 77 2.25 7.84 20.66
CA LYS A 77 1.52 6.58 20.41
C LYS A 77 0.04 6.81 20.17
N ILE A 78 -0.50 6.07 19.21
CA ILE A 78 -1.93 6.03 18.95
C ILE A 78 -2.62 5.29 20.10
N ASN A 79 -3.44 6.02 20.85
CA ASN A 79 -4.19 5.50 22.00
C ASN A 79 -5.64 5.18 21.65
N LYS A 80 -6.25 5.94 20.73
CA LYS A 80 -7.56 5.61 20.14
C LYS A 80 -7.53 5.97 18.66
N PHE A 81 -8.13 5.12 17.86
CA PHE A 81 -8.29 5.33 16.44
C PHE A 81 -9.73 5.00 16.05
N GLN A 82 -10.27 5.77 15.12
CA GLN A 82 -11.52 5.50 14.46
C GLN A 82 -11.25 5.59 12.96
N SER A 83 -11.38 4.46 12.28
CA SER A 83 -11.21 4.41 10.82
C SER A 83 -12.11 5.44 10.13
N PRO A 84 -11.57 6.16 9.12
CA PRO A 84 -12.39 6.99 8.26
C PRO A 84 -13.30 6.14 7.39
N LEU A 85 -14.36 6.75 6.86
CA LEU A 85 -15.19 6.20 5.78
C LEU A 85 -14.45 6.31 4.46
N PHE A 86 -14.43 5.24 3.65
CA PHE A 86 -13.74 5.20 2.36
C PHE A 86 -14.71 5.19 1.18
N GLU A 87 -14.49 6.09 0.23
CA GLU A 87 -15.23 6.17 -1.03
C GLU A 87 -14.30 5.85 -2.18
N PHE A 88 -14.47 4.66 -2.79
CA PHE A 88 -13.65 4.20 -3.91
C PHE A 88 -14.29 4.57 -5.24
N VAL A 89 -13.46 4.97 -6.19
CA VAL A 89 -13.82 5.35 -7.55
C VAL A 89 -12.88 4.63 -8.52
N LEU A 90 -13.46 3.96 -9.51
CA LEU A 90 -12.70 3.42 -10.63
C LEU A 90 -12.49 4.50 -11.68
N THR A 91 -11.27 4.62 -12.18
CA THR A 91 -10.90 5.50 -13.28
C THR A 91 -10.31 4.67 -14.41
N ASP A 92 -9.99 5.30 -15.54
CA ASP A 92 -9.33 4.60 -16.64
C ASP A 92 -7.81 4.41 -16.37
N GLU A 93 -7.29 5.00 -15.28
CA GLU A 93 -5.88 4.93 -14.88
C GLU A 93 -5.64 4.04 -13.64
N GLY A 94 -6.71 3.62 -12.96
CA GLY A 94 -6.59 2.86 -11.72
C GLY A 94 -7.82 2.96 -10.82
N ILE A 95 -7.55 2.93 -9.52
CA ILE A 95 -8.49 3.08 -8.43
C ILE A 95 -8.08 4.31 -7.64
N ALA A 96 -8.99 5.24 -7.46
CA ALA A 96 -8.83 6.33 -6.51
C ALA A 96 -9.76 6.10 -5.33
N TRP A 97 -9.36 6.52 -4.13
CA TRP A 97 -10.27 6.59 -3.01
C TRP A 97 -10.05 7.83 -2.19
N THR A 98 -11.16 8.32 -1.64
CA THR A 98 -11.13 9.37 -0.64
C THR A 98 -11.56 8.84 0.71
N SER A 99 -11.02 9.41 1.78
CA SER A 99 -11.41 9.09 3.15
C SER A 99 -11.99 10.31 3.86
N ARG A 100 -12.96 10.11 4.76
CA ARG A 100 -13.56 11.19 5.57
C ARG A 100 -13.82 10.75 7.00
N GLN A 101 -13.95 11.70 7.92
CA GLN A 101 -14.34 11.47 9.32
C GLN A 101 -13.36 10.59 10.13
N GLY A 102 -12.12 10.42 9.66
CA GLY A 102 -11.09 9.71 10.43
C GLY A 102 -10.73 10.48 11.69
N THR A 103 -10.50 9.76 12.80
CA THR A 103 -10.10 10.38 14.06
C THR A 103 -8.99 9.57 14.72
N VAL A 104 -7.95 10.27 15.18
CA VAL A 104 -6.84 9.68 15.94
C VAL A 104 -6.62 10.47 17.22
N LYS A 105 -6.42 9.75 18.32
CA LYS A 105 -5.99 10.29 19.60
C LYS A 105 -4.61 9.76 19.93
N LEU A 106 -3.65 10.65 20.05
CA LEU A 106 -2.28 10.32 20.45
C LEU A 106 -2.05 10.67 21.91
N LYS A 107 -1.20 9.89 22.56
CA LYS A 107 -0.57 10.27 23.81
C LYS A 107 0.93 10.32 23.59
N GLY A 108 1.60 11.23 24.27
CA GLY A 108 3.05 11.30 24.26
C GLY A 108 3.58 12.08 25.44
N ARG A 109 4.88 12.33 25.39
CA ARG A 109 5.63 13.09 26.39
C ARG A 109 6.32 14.27 25.74
N TRP A 110 6.62 15.26 26.55
CA TRP A 110 7.44 16.38 26.14
C TRP A 110 8.52 16.68 27.18
N GLN A 111 9.62 17.24 26.71
CA GLN A 111 10.66 17.83 27.54
C GLN A 111 11.19 19.09 26.86
N ALA A 112 11.48 20.12 27.64
CA ALA A 112 12.05 21.36 27.16
C ALA A 112 13.16 21.84 28.07
N GLU A 113 14.19 22.42 27.47
CA GLU A 113 15.28 23.10 28.14
C GLU A 113 15.41 24.50 27.54
N TYR A 114 15.40 25.54 28.38
CA TYR A 114 15.48 26.94 27.94
C TYR A 114 16.40 27.75 28.84
N THR A 115 17.29 28.53 28.23
CA THR A 115 18.34 29.28 28.92
C THR A 115 18.26 30.76 28.57
N ILE A 116 18.14 31.61 29.59
CA ILE A 116 18.31 33.08 29.48
C ILE A 116 19.62 33.48 30.18
N LEU A 117 19.71 33.20 31.49
CA LEU A 117 20.93 33.33 32.31
C LEU A 117 21.30 32.01 32.98
N LEU A 118 20.29 31.27 33.46
CA LEU A 118 20.40 29.92 34.00
C LEU A 118 19.44 28.99 33.23
N PRO A 119 19.78 27.70 33.06
CA PRO A 119 18.94 26.75 32.35
C PRO A 119 17.71 26.37 33.19
N VAL A 120 16.54 26.41 32.55
CA VAL A 120 15.27 25.93 33.09
C VAL A 120 14.86 24.68 32.31
N LYS A 121 14.54 23.62 33.03
CA LYS A 121 14.06 22.35 32.45
C LYS A 121 12.64 22.08 32.89
N ALA A 122 11.81 21.64 31.97
CA ALA A 122 10.45 21.19 32.25
C ALA A 122 10.11 19.99 31.38
N SER A 123 9.20 19.15 31.85
CA SER A 123 8.76 17.96 31.14
C SER A 123 7.38 17.55 31.60
N GLY A 124 6.65 16.85 30.74
CA GLY A 124 5.32 16.37 31.07
C GLY A 124 4.73 15.48 30.00
N TRP A 125 3.40 15.45 29.95
CA TRP A 125 2.61 14.67 29.01
C TRP A 125 1.94 15.58 27.98
N MET A 126 1.60 14.99 26.83
CA MET A 126 0.74 15.63 25.84
C MET A 126 -0.35 14.66 25.34
N ASN A 127 -1.53 15.21 25.09
CA ASN A 127 -2.61 14.54 24.38
C ASN A 127 -2.85 15.27 23.06
N VAL A 128 -2.98 14.51 21.98
CA VAL A 128 -3.28 15.07 20.65
C VAL A 128 -4.61 14.48 20.20
N LEU A 129 -5.49 15.33 19.69
CA LEU A 129 -6.69 14.93 18.97
C LEU A 129 -6.61 15.49 17.55
N ALA A 130 -6.52 14.60 16.57
CA ALA A 130 -6.71 14.96 15.17
C ALA A 130 -7.99 14.29 14.68
N SER A 131 -8.89 15.08 14.10
CA SER A 131 -10.19 14.62 13.61
C SER A 131 -10.51 15.23 12.26
N ASP A 132 -11.45 14.58 11.57
CA ASP A 132 -11.72 14.83 10.15
C ASP A 132 -10.44 14.67 9.31
N ILE A 133 -9.76 13.54 9.51
CA ILE A 133 -8.64 13.14 8.67
C ILE A 133 -9.20 12.70 7.32
N GLN A 134 -8.82 13.44 6.30
CA GLN A 134 -9.20 13.20 4.92
C GLN A 134 -7.98 12.76 4.14
N MET A 135 -8.14 11.78 3.28
CA MET A 135 -7.09 11.31 2.39
C MET A 135 -7.63 11.22 0.97
N ASN A 136 -6.77 11.47 0.00
CA ASN A 136 -7.01 11.17 -1.39
C ASN A 136 -5.82 10.34 -1.88
N VAL A 137 -6.08 9.11 -2.29
CA VAL A 137 -5.04 8.18 -2.71
C VAL A 137 -5.44 7.55 -4.02
N SER A 138 -4.48 7.42 -4.91
CA SER A 138 -4.61 6.64 -6.14
C SER A 138 -3.71 5.41 -6.09
N ALA A 139 -4.17 4.32 -6.67
CA ALA A 139 -3.38 3.12 -6.88
C ALA A 139 -3.85 2.40 -8.14
N LYS A 140 -2.99 1.58 -8.72
CA LYS A 140 -3.32 0.72 -9.86
C LYS A 140 -2.72 -0.65 -9.64
N ALA A 141 -3.30 -1.65 -10.28
CA ALA A 141 -2.71 -2.98 -10.33
C ALA A 141 -1.83 -3.08 -11.58
N ILE A 142 -0.66 -3.69 -11.44
CA ILE A 142 0.30 -3.97 -12.51
C ILE A 142 0.64 -5.46 -12.50
N ALA A 143 1.09 -5.99 -13.63
CA ALA A 143 1.67 -7.32 -13.73
C ALA A 143 3.15 -7.28 -13.31
N PHE A 144 3.54 -8.15 -12.40
CA PHE A 144 4.93 -8.32 -11.97
C PHE A 144 5.15 -9.75 -11.46
N ASP A 145 6.16 -10.44 -12.01
CA ASP A 145 6.49 -11.83 -11.67
C ASP A 145 5.28 -12.77 -11.81
N ASP A 146 4.55 -12.64 -12.93
CA ASP A 146 3.31 -13.37 -13.25
C ASP A 146 2.14 -13.13 -12.27
N ARG A 147 2.35 -12.13 -11.40
CA ARG A 147 1.57 -11.57 -10.28
C ARG A 147 0.74 -10.34 -10.59
N PRO A 148 -0.52 -10.13 -10.16
CA PRO A 148 -0.96 -8.76 -9.95
C PRO A 148 -0.19 -8.17 -8.74
N GLN A 149 0.28 -6.94 -8.84
CA GLN A 149 0.87 -6.15 -7.77
C GLN A 149 0.22 -4.78 -7.73
N ILE A 150 0.13 -4.16 -6.56
CA ILE A 150 -0.37 -2.79 -6.41
C ILE A 150 0.80 -1.81 -6.50
N GLU A 151 0.61 -0.78 -7.32
CA GLU A 151 1.44 0.42 -7.36
C GLU A 151 0.61 1.58 -6.82
N VAL A 152 1.14 2.30 -5.82
CA VAL A 152 0.49 3.48 -5.24
C VAL A 152 0.96 4.70 -6.02
N GLY A 153 0.00 5.51 -6.47
CA GLY A 153 0.24 6.79 -7.14
C GLY A 153 0.29 7.95 -6.14
N GLU A 154 -0.40 9.03 -6.48
CA GLU A 154 -0.49 10.20 -5.61
C GLU A 154 -1.23 9.88 -4.31
N CYS A 155 -0.69 10.40 -3.21
CA CYS A 155 -1.33 10.39 -1.90
C CYS A 155 -1.26 11.78 -1.30
N GLU A 156 -2.42 12.30 -0.91
CA GLU A 156 -2.57 13.53 -0.15
C GLU A 156 -3.39 13.23 1.11
N ALA A 157 -2.98 13.80 2.23
CA ALA A 157 -3.73 13.74 3.48
C ALA A 157 -4.05 15.16 3.96
N ASN A 158 -5.10 15.31 4.74
CA ASN A 158 -5.41 16.57 5.40
C ASN A 158 -6.03 16.29 6.76
N VAL A 159 -5.78 17.18 7.72
CA VAL A 159 -6.34 17.10 9.08
C VAL A 159 -7.23 18.31 9.27
N GLY A 160 -8.55 18.09 9.29
CA GLY A 160 -9.53 19.17 9.43
C GLY A 160 -9.44 19.89 10.77
N ASN A 161 -9.46 19.14 11.89
CA ASN A 161 -9.33 19.71 13.23
C ASN A 161 -8.18 19.07 13.99
N PHE A 162 -7.39 19.90 14.67
CA PHE A 162 -6.25 19.49 15.46
C PHE A 162 -6.25 20.22 16.81
N ASP A 163 -6.13 19.45 17.90
CA ASP A 163 -5.99 19.96 19.26
C ASP A 163 -4.81 19.28 19.95
N LEU A 164 -3.98 20.11 20.61
CA LEU A 164 -2.83 19.67 21.39
C LEU A 164 -2.99 20.19 22.82
N GLU A 165 -3.13 19.26 23.74
CA GLU A 165 -3.14 19.51 25.18
C GLU A 165 -1.78 19.14 25.76
N ILE A 166 -1.21 20.04 26.57
CA ILE A 166 0.08 19.87 27.24
C ILE A 166 -0.14 20.00 28.74
N GLY A 167 0.34 19.03 29.51
CA GLY A 167 0.25 19.03 30.97
C GLY A 167 1.45 18.36 31.64
N GLY A 168 1.43 18.34 32.98
CA GLY A 168 2.51 17.80 33.82
C GLY A 168 3.72 18.73 33.95
N GLY A 169 4.10 19.09 35.18
CA GLY A 169 5.31 19.91 35.43
C GLY A 169 5.36 21.25 34.66
N VAL A 170 4.20 21.78 34.29
CA VAL A 170 4.08 22.90 33.34
C VAL A 170 4.42 24.23 34.00
N LEU A 171 5.39 24.93 33.40
CA LEU A 171 5.60 26.36 33.61
C LEU A 171 4.87 27.10 32.46
N PRO A 172 3.72 27.76 32.70
CA PRO A 172 2.88 28.30 31.61
C PRO A 172 3.63 29.23 30.67
N TRP A 173 4.51 30.08 31.20
CA TRP A 173 5.32 31.00 30.41
C TRP A 173 6.27 30.27 29.45
N LEU A 174 6.84 29.13 29.85
CA LEU A 174 7.78 28.34 29.05
C LEU A 174 7.05 27.58 27.96
N VAL A 175 5.90 26.97 28.28
CA VAL A 175 5.06 26.26 27.30
C VAL A 175 4.61 27.21 26.19
N ASN A 176 4.26 28.45 26.53
CA ASN A 176 3.87 29.46 25.56
C ASN A 176 4.98 29.80 24.53
N LEU A 177 6.26 29.52 24.84
CA LEU A 177 7.36 29.76 23.90
C LEU A 177 7.38 28.77 22.73
N PHE A 178 6.88 27.55 22.93
CA PHE A 178 7.03 26.48 21.94
C PHE A 178 5.73 25.81 21.52
N ARG A 179 4.63 26.01 22.26
CA ARG A 179 3.36 25.28 22.03
C ARG A 179 2.88 25.36 20.58
N ALA A 180 2.97 26.53 19.95
CA ALA A 180 2.52 26.73 18.58
C ALA A 180 3.37 25.95 17.57
N ASP A 181 4.70 25.95 17.74
CA ASP A 181 5.61 25.27 16.81
C ASP A 181 5.56 23.74 16.99
N VAL A 182 5.47 23.26 18.23
CA VAL A 182 5.23 21.83 18.51
C VAL A 182 3.88 21.39 17.95
N SER A 183 2.82 22.19 18.13
CA SER A 183 1.49 21.90 17.57
C SER A 183 1.56 21.74 16.05
N ARG A 184 2.22 22.68 15.35
CA ARG A 184 2.37 22.63 13.89
C ARG A 184 3.21 21.43 13.45
N ALA A 185 4.29 21.13 14.16
CA ALA A 185 5.16 20.01 13.83
C ALA A 185 4.44 18.66 14.03
N VAL A 186 3.73 18.47 15.15
CA VAL A 186 2.94 17.25 15.40
C VAL A 186 1.83 17.09 14.36
N GLN A 187 1.11 18.18 14.02
CA GLN A 187 0.10 18.14 12.97
C GLN A 187 0.71 17.72 11.62
N LYS A 188 1.87 18.29 11.26
CA LYS A 188 2.60 17.94 10.04
C LYS A 188 3.03 16.47 10.05
N THR A 189 3.54 15.96 11.17
CA THR A 189 3.91 14.56 11.30
C THR A 189 2.72 13.62 11.13
N ILE A 190 1.54 13.96 11.67
CA ILE A 190 0.31 13.16 11.43
C ILE A 190 -0.05 13.15 9.94
N HIS A 191 0.06 14.30 9.27
CA HIS A 191 -0.19 14.41 7.83
C HIS A 191 0.77 13.53 7.01
N GLU A 192 2.06 13.59 7.28
CA GLU A 192 3.07 12.77 6.59
C GLU A 192 2.87 11.26 6.85
N GLN A 193 2.60 10.91 8.11
CA GLN A 193 2.39 9.52 8.51
C GLN A 193 1.11 8.89 7.95
N ALA A 194 0.09 9.67 7.62
CA ALA A 194 -1.13 9.14 7.01
C ALA A 194 -0.85 8.50 5.64
N CYS A 195 -0.08 9.18 4.78
CA CYS A 195 0.30 8.63 3.48
C CYS A 195 1.31 7.50 3.58
N GLU A 196 2.29 7.61 4.49
CA GLU A 196 3.24 6.54 4.75
C GLU A 196 2.53 5.26 5.23
N ALA A 197 1.52 5.40 6.10
CA ALA A 197 0.69 4.29 6.54
C ALA A 197 -0.05 3.60 5.39
N ALA A 198 -0.72 4.38 4.52
CA ALA A 198 -1.44 3.85 3.38
C ALA A 198 -0.50 3.13 2.39
N GLN A 199 0.65 3.74 2.10
CA GLN A 199 1.67 3.13 1.26
C GLN A 199 2.21 1.83 1.87
N SER A 200 2.54 1.83 3.16
CA SER A 200 3.05 0.63 3.86
C SER A 200 2.05 -0.52 3.83
N ILE A 201 0.77 -0.25 4.13
CA ILE A 201 -0.29 -1.26 4.10
C ILE A 201 -0.44 -1.87 2.69
N LEU A 202 -0.44 -1.05 1.64
CA LEU A 202 -0.64 -1.52 0.27
C LEU A 202 0.61 -2.20 -0.31
N LEU A 203 1.76 -1.54 -0.20
CA LEU A 203 3.00 -1.99 -0.84
C LEU A 203 3.73 -3.06 -0.04
N THR A 204 3.58 -3.10 1.28
CA THR A 204 4.21 -4.14 2.10
C THR A 204 3.21 -5.26 2.36
N ASN A 205 2.11 -4.99 3.04
CA ASN A 205 1.24 -6.09 3.50
C ASN A 205 0.49 -6.74 2.34
N PHE A 206 -0.13 -5.94 1.47
CA PHE A 206 -0.96 -6.47 0.40
C PHE A 206 -0.14 -7.04 -0.76
N ASN A 207 0.92 -6.37 -1.21
CA ASN A 207 1.81 -6.93 -2.25
C ASN A 207 2.53 -8.20 -1.79
N ASN A 208 2.97 -8.30 -0.53
CA ASN A 208 3.52 -9.57 -0.01
C ASN A 208 2.48 -10.70 -0.09
N PHE A 209 1.21 -10.41 0.22
CA PHE A 209 0.13 -11.38 0.02
C PHE A 209 -0.04 -11.76 -1.45
N LEU A 210 -0.08 -10.78 -2.36
CA LEU A 210 -0.23 -11.04 -3.80
C LEU A 210 0.96 -11.84 -4.37
N LEU A 211 2.19 -11.57 -3.91
CA LEU A 211 3.39 -12.34 -4.23
C LEU A 211 3.31 -13.78 -3.72
N SER A 212 2.64 -14.00 -2.59
CA SER A 212 2.50 -15.33 -1.96
C SER A 212 1.42 -16.22 -2.56
N LEU A 213 0.57 -15.70 -3.46
CA LEU A 213 -0.35 -16.55 -4.21
C LEU A 213 0.46 -17.68 -4.89
N PRO A 214 -0.05 -18.90 -5.08
CA PRO A 214 0.69 -19.92 -5.83
C PRO A 214 0.43 -19.74 -7.33
N LEU A 215 1.43 -19.90 -8.21
CA LEU A 215 1.19 -19.95 -9.66
C LEU A 215 0.62 -21.30 -10.10
N HIS A 216 0.84 -22.34 -9.29
CA HIS A 216 0.38 -23.71 -9.49
C HIS A 216 -0.73 -24.03 -8.48
N LEU A 217 -1.99 -24.04 -8.93
CA LEU A 217 -3.18 -24.20 -8.10
C LEU A 217 -3.73 -25.62 -8.18
N PRO A 218 -3.84 -26.38 -7.07
CA PRO A 218 -4.51 -27.67 -7.08
C PRO A 218 -6.02 -27.50 -7.26
N VAL A 219 -6.59 -28.24 -8.20
CA VAL A 219 -8.05 -28.31 -8.47
C VAL A 219 -8.65 -29.62 -7.92
N GLY A 220 -7.83 -30.67 -7.81
CA GLY A 220 -8.17 -31.95 -7.16
C GLY A 220 -7.95 -33.15 -8.07
N GLN A 221 -7.85 -34.37 -7.49
CA GLN A 221 -7.57 -35.62 -8.23
C GLN A 221 -6.33 -35.50 -9.14
N ASP A 222 -5.26 -34.90 -8.59
CA ASP A 222 -4.00 -34.62 -9.29
C ASP A 222 -4.13 -33.67 -10.48
N PHE A 223 -5.25 -32.94 -10.60
CA PHE A 223 -5.36 -31.81 -11.52
C PHE A 223 -4.88 -30.51 -10.90
N TYR A 224 -4.17 -29.74 -11.72
CA TYR A 224 -3.63 -28.43 -11.36
C TYR A 224 -3.96 -27.40 -12.45
N VAL A 225 -3.91 -26.13 -12.05
CA VAL A 225 -3.96 -24.98 -12.96
C VAL A 225 -2.72 -24.15 -12.73
N ASP A 226 -1.87 -24.08 -13.74
CA ASP A 226 -0.84 -23.06 -13.81
C ASP A 226 -1.44 -21.80 -14.40
N TYR A 227 -1.15 -20.64 -13.84
CA TYR A 227 -1.55 -19.37 -14.42
C TYR A 227 -0.45 -18.33 -14.32
N ALA A 228 -0.46 -17.37 -15.25
CA ALA A 228 0.46 -16.25 -15.28
C ALA A 228 -0.25 -14.96 -15.73
N VAL A 229 -0.17 -13.91 -14.91
CA VAL A 229 -0.64 -12.57 -15.23
C VAL A 229 0.52 -11.78 -15.82
N GLU A 230 0.65 -11.80 -17.15
CA GLU A 230 1.79 -11.17 -17.84
C GLU A 230 1.51 -9.72 -18.28
N LYS A 231 0.23 -9.37 -18.47
CA LYS A 231 -0.19 -8.05 -18.94
C LYS A 231 -0.85 -7.27 -17.80
N ASN A 232 -0.58 -5.97 -17.75
CA ASN A 232 -1.23 -5.08 -16.79
C ASN A 232 -2.76 -5.14 -16.95
N PRO A 233 -3.53 -5.19 -15.85
CA PRO A 233 -4.97 -5.10 -15.91
C PRO A 233 -5.46 -3.83 -16.61
N ASN A 234 -6.56 -3.96 -17.34
CA ASN A 234 -7.25 -2.85 -17.97
C ASN A 234 -8.23 -2.20 -16.97
N PHE A 235 -8.13 -0.89 -16.82
CA PHE A 235 -8.95 -0.10 -15.93
C PHE A 235 -10.00 0.69 -16.71
N THR A 236 -11.22 0.70 -16.21
CA THR A 236 -12.30 1.54 -16.73
C THR A 236 -13.07 2.13 -15.56
N SER A 237 -13.82 3.18 -15.82
CA SER A 237 -14.80 3.71 -14.84
C SER A 237 -15.83 2.70 -14.30
N LYS A 238 -15.97 1.50 -14.89
CA LYS A 238 -16.99 0.49 -14.52
C LYS A 238 -16.41 -0.80 -13.93
N TYR A 239 -15.21 -1.18 -14.36
CA TYR A 239 -14.59 -2.45 -14.00
C TYR A 239 -13.08 -2.40 -14.16
N VAL A 240 -12.42 -3.32 -13.46
CA VAL A 240 -11.02 -3.71 -13.65
C VAL A 240 -11.00 -5.10 -14.26
N GLU A 241 -10.24 -5.30 -15.32
CA GLU A 241 -10.13 -6.56 -16.04
C GLU A 241 -8.68 -7.01 -16.12
N ALA A 242 -8.39 -8.21 -15.60
CA ALA A 242 -7.10 -8.85 -15.71
C ALA A 242 -7.19 -10.06 -16.64
N GLU A 243 -6.13 -10.25 -17.40
CA GLU A 243 -5.97 -11.31 -18.39
C GLU A 243 -4.76 -12.14 -18.01
N ALA A 244 -4.91 -13.46 -18.06
CA ALA A 244 -3.88 -14.41 -17.69
C ALA A 244 -3.80 -15.55 -18.70
N ALA A 245 -2.60 -16.04 -18.94
CA ALA A 245 -2.41 -17.37 -19.51
C ALA A 245 -2.69 -18.39 -18.39
N ALA A 246 -3.41 -19.45 -18.72
CA ALA A 246 -3.70 -20.54 -17.80
C ALA A 246 -3.62 -21.88 -18.53
N GLU A 247 -3.02 -22.88 -17.90
CA GLU A 247 -2.86 -24.23 -18.42
C GLU A 247 -3.37 -25.23 -17.38
N ILE A 248 -4.14 -26.22 -17.84
CA ILE A 248 -4.56 -27.33 -16.98
C ILE A 248 -3.48 -28.40 -17.08
N LEU A 249 -3.06 -28.91 -15.92
CA LEU A 249 -2.14 -30.02 -15.80
C LEU A 249 -2.82 -31.18 -15.09
N TYR A 250 -2.36 -32.38 -15.39
CA TYR A 250 -2.61 -33.58 -14.62
C TYR A 250 -1.24 -34.12 -14.19
N GLU A 251 -1.03 -34.27 -12.88
CA GLU A 251 0.30 -34.37 -12.30
C GLU A 251 1.17 -33.20 -12.83
N ASP A 252 2.30 -33.49 -13.47
CA ASP A 252 3.20 -32.49 -14.06
C ASP A 252 3.03 -32.36 -15.60
N HIS A 253 1.98 -32.95 -16.16
CA HIS A 253 1.78 -33.04 -17.60
C HIS A 253 0.72 -32.05 -18.10
N SER A 254 1.11 -31.27 -19.10
CA SER A 254 0.22 -30.37 -19.85
C SER A 254 -0.93 -31.13 -20.51
N CYS A 255 -2.16 -30.66 -20.29
CA CYS A 255 -3.37 -31.09 -21.00
C CYS A 255 -3.64 -30.27 -22.27
N HIS A 256 -2.65 -29.55 -22.81
CA HIS A 256 -2.83 -28.78 -24.05
C HIS A 256 -2.96 -29.73 -25.26
N PRO A 257 -3.95 -29.56 -26.16
CA PRO A 257 -4.20 -30.49 -27.27
C PRO A 257 -2.97 -30.80 -28.14
N GLU A 258 -2.10 -29.82 -28.37
CA GLU A 258 -0.87 -29.97 -29.16
C GLU A 258 0.26 -30.71 -28.40
N ARG A 259 0.16 -30.83 -27.08
CA ARG A 259 1.12 -31.53 -26.20
C ARG A 259 0.62 -32.88 -25.71
N ILE A 260 -0.68 -33.15 -25.85
CA ILE A 260 -1.31 -34.44 -25.48
C ILE A 260 -0.82 -35.61 -26.36
N GLU A 261 -0.32 -35.38 -27.58
CA GLU A 261 0.18 -36.47 -28.44
C GLU A 261 1.32 -37.29 -27.80
N GLY A 262 2.05 -36.72 -26.83
CA GLY A 262 3.09 -37.43 -26.05
C GLY A 262 2.56 -38.31 -24.91
N TRP A 263 1.28 -38.19 -24.53
CA TRP A 263 0.67 -39.01 -23.48
C TRP A 263 0.35 -40.42 -23.96
N THR A 264 0.05 -40.56 -25.25
CA THR A 264 -0.31 -41.82 -25.89
C THR A 264 0.81 -42.86 -25.75
N ASP A 265 2.07 -42.46 -25.66
CA ASP A 265 3.19 -43.40 -25.48
C ASP A 265 3.35 -43.90 -24.02
N MET A 266 2.76 -43.22 -23.03
CA MET A 266 2.85 -43.62 -21.61
C MET A 266 1.67 -44.49 -21.15
N ILE A 267 0.46 -44.26 -21.69
CA ILE A 267 -0.73 -45.05 -21.32
C ILE A 267 -0.62 -46.50 -21.82
N PHE A 268 0.10 -46.75 -22.93
CA PHE A 268 0.31 -48.09 -23.47
C PHE A 268 1.58 -48.81 -22.98
N GLN A 269 2.38 -48.20 -22.08
CA GLN A 269 3.51 -48.90 -21.44
C GLN A 269 3.14 -49.59 -20.12
N ASN A 270 1.94 -49.34 -19.60
CA ASN A 270 1.42 -49.94 -18.35
C ASN A 270 0.30 -50.96 -18.59
N TYR A 271 0.21 -51.55 -19.79
CA TYR A 271 -0.62 -52.71 -20.10
C TYR A 271 0.16 -53.81 -20.83
#